data_AF-A0AA38FF83-F1
#
_entry.id   AF-A0AA38FF83-F1
#
_cell.length_a   1.000
_cell.length_b   1.000
_cell.length_c   1.000
_cell.angle_alpha   90.00
_cell.angle_beta   90.00
_cell.angle_gamma   90.00
#
_symmetry.space_group_name_H-M   'P 1'
#
loop_
_entity.id
_entity.type
_entity.pdbx_description
1 polymer ?
#
loop_
_entity_poly.entity_id
_entity_poly.type
_entity_poly.pdbx_seq_one_letter_code
_entity_poly.pdbx_strand_id
1 'polypeptide(L)'
;DNNLASPNLKKELSSKLNSLTACGKLVKMGQNYMLNRSFLHGDKGIKSSHFRQEEIEGKHIPNPYMNPQKRLREEIPLPTKFEIEAELSKMTTMSAEESAKFAAEAVADAELAMAEAEEATREADAAEADAEAAQAFAEAAMMNYRNSKN
;
A
#
# COMPACT_ATOMS: atom_id res chain seq x y z
N ASP A 1 -15.20 -27.30 33.45
CA ASP A 1 -16.41 -26.49 33.68
C ASP A 1 -16.11 -25.01 33.58
N ASN A 2 -17.14 -24.21 33.25
CA ASN A 2 -17.17 -22.74 33.09
C ASN A 2 -17.36 -22.22 31.65
N ASN A 3 -18.42 -22.70 30.98
CA ASN A 3 -19.18 -21.81 30.11
C ASN A 3 -20.51 -21.58 30.82
N LEU A 4 -20.59 -20.52 31.63
CA LEU A 4 -21.86 -19.98 32.10
C LEU A 4 -22.62 -19.57 30.84
N ALA A 5 -23.39 -20.51 30.29
CA ALA A 5 -24.25 -20.25 29.16
C ALA A 5 -25.27 -19.21 29.62
N SER A 6 -24.96 -17.93 29.41
CA SER A 6 -25.97 -16.88 29.53
C SER A 6 -27.18 -17.37 28.73
N PRO A 7 -28.40 -17.29 29.29
CA PRO A 7 -29.60 -17.85 28.65
C PRO A 7 -29.84 -17.29 27.23
N ASN A 8 -29.12 -16.21 26.88
CA ASN A 8 -29.19 -15.51 25.62
C ASN A 8 -28.09 -15.87 24.59
N LEU A 9 -27.10 -16.72 24.90
CA LEU A 9 -26.00 -17.04 23.96
C LEU A 9 -26.53 -17.55 22.61
N LYS A 10 -27.56 -18.41 22.62
CA LYS A 10 -28.20 -18.91 21.40
C LYS A 10 -28.82 -17.79 20.57
N LYS A 11 -29.48 -16.82 21.23
CA LYS A 11 -30.09 -15.64 20.60
C LYS A 11 -29.01 -14.70 20.04
N GLU A 12 -27.90 -14.55 20.75
CA GLU A 12 -26.78 -13.71 20.34
C GLU A 12 -26.06 -14.30 19.11
N LEU A 13 -25.75 -15.60 19.14
CA LEU A 13 -25.12 -16.30 18.01
C LEU A 13 -26.01 -16.29 16.77
N SER A 14 -27.31 -16.58 16.91
CA SER A 14 -28.25 -16.53 15.79
C SER A 14 -28.40 -15.13 15.21
N SER A 15 -28.49 -14.09 16.05
CA SER A 15 -28.49 -12.70 15.60
C SER A 15 -27.21 -12.36 14.83
N LYS A 16 -26.05 -12.78 15.33
CA LYS A 16 -24.77 -12.56 14.66
C LYS A 16 -24.70 -13.27 13.31
N LEU A 17 -25.06 -14.56 13.25
CA LEU A 17 -25.10 -15.34 12.00
C LEU A 17 -26.06 -14.72 10.97
N ASN A 18 -27.22 -14.24 11.41
CA ASN A 18 -28.17 -13.54 10.55
C ASN A 18 -27.60 -12.22 10.03
N SER A 19 -26.94 -11.42 10.88
CA SER A 19 -26.30 -10.17 10.44
C SER A 19 -25.17 -10.41 9.44
N LEU A 20 -24.39 -11.47 9.64
CA LEU A 20 -23.32 -11.89 8.73
C LEU A 20 -23.86 -12.45 7.41
N THR A 21 -25.06 -13.05 7.44
CA THR A 21 -25.77 -13.48 6.24
C THR A 21 -26.35 -12.28 5.49
N ALA A 22 -26.96 -11.32 6.20
CA ALA A 22 -27.51 -10.09 5.62
C ALA A 22 -26.44 -9.21 4.98
N CYS A 23 -25.22 -9.16 5.55
CA CYS A 23 -24.10 -8.45 4.95
C CYS A 23 -23.37 -9.24 3.85
N GLY A 24 -23.84 -10.44 3.53
CA GLY A 24 -23.31 -11.30 2.46
C GLY A 24 -22.06 -12.10 2.81
N LYS A 25 -21.44 -11.89 3.98
CA LYS A 25 -20.23 -12.60 4.43
C LYS A 25 -20.47 -14.10 4.62
N LEU A 26 -21.68 -14.48 5.03
CA LEU A 26 -22.12 -15.86 5.12
C LEU A 26 -23.24 -16.14 4.11
N VAL A 27 -23.30 -17.38 3.65
CA VAL A 27 -24.40 -17.94 2.87
C VAL A 27 -25.06 -19.03 3.72
N LYS A 28 -26.37 -18.92 3.93
CA LYS A 28 -27.15 -19.96 4.63
C LYS A 28 -27.50 -21.07 3.65
N MET A 29 -27.02 -22.28 3.92
CA MET A 29 -27.23 -23.48 3.13
C MET A 29 -27.96 -24.52 3.99
N GLY A 30 -29.29 -24.49 3.96
CA GLY A 30 -30.13 -25.34 4.82
C GLY A 30 -29.96 -24.99 6.30
N GLN A 31 -29.40 -25.92 7.07
CA GLN A 31 -29.10 -25.75 8.50
C GLN A 31 -27.68 -25.24 8.78
N ASN A 32 -26.84 -25.13 7.75
CA ASN A 32 -25.44 -24.74 7.88
C ASN A 32 -25.20 -23.33 7.34
N TYR A 33 -24.18 -22.66 7.86
CA TYR A 33 -23.70 -21.37 7.36
C TYR A 33 -22.30 -21.56 6.77
N MET A 34 -22.08 -21.09 5.55
CA MET A 34 -20.79 -21.16 4.86
C MET A 34 -20.24 -19.76 4.59
N LEU A 35 -18.92 -19.59 4.63
CA LEU A 35 -18.27 -18.33 4.24
C LEU A 35 -18.45 -18.09 2.75
N ASN A 36 -18.85 -16.89 2.39
CA ASN A 36 -18.95 -16.48 1.00
C ASN A 36 -17.53 -16.23 0.46
N ARG A 37 -17.14 -16.96 -0.60
CA ARG A 37 -15.79 -16.89 -1.18
C ARG A 37 -15.47 -15.53 -1.82
N SER A 38 -16.49 -14.72 -2.12
CA SER A 38 -16.28 -13.33 -2.55
C SER A 38 -15.72 -12.44 -1.41
N PHE A 39 -15.95 -12.81 -0.14
CA PHE A 39 -15.42 -12.11 1.03
C PHE A 39 -14.07 -12.65 1.53
N LEU A 40 -13.65 -13.84 1.08
CA LEU A 40 -12.31 -14.39 1.38
C LEU A 40 -11.21 -13.66 0.59
N HIS A 41 -11.58 -12.94 -0.47
CA HIS A 41 -10.73 -11.95 -1.13
C HIS A 41 -10.86 -10.61 -0.39
N GLY A 42 -10.55 -10.64 0.91
CA GLY A 42 -10.66 -9.50 1.79
C GLY A 42 -9.85 -8.32 1.27
N ASP A 43 -10.53 -7.18 1.13
CA ASP A 43 -10.24 -5.96 1.89
C ASP A 43 -8.75 -5.67 2.18
N LYS A 44 -7.95 -5.75 1.12
CA LYS A 44 -6.71 -5.00 0.95
C LYS A 44 -6.90 -4.27 -0.37
N GLY A 45 -6.80 -2.94 -0.33
CA GLY A 45 -7.06 -2.03 -1.45
C GLY A 45 -6.17 -2.26 -2.67
N ILE A 46 -6.40 -3.37 -3.38
CA ILE A 46 -5.92 -3.60 -4.71
C ILE A 46 -7.13 -3.38 -5.60
N LYS A 47 -7.11 -2.27 -6.31
CA LYS A 47 -7.92 -2.03 -7.50
C LYS A 47 -7.58 -3.13 -8.52
N SER A 48 -8.13 -4.32 -8.35
CA SER A 48 -8.17 -5.33 -9.42
C SER A 48 -9.47 -5.13 -10.16
N SER A 49 -9.47 -4.09 -10.97
CA SER A 49 -10.40 -3.93 -12.07
C SER A 49 -10.12 -5.02 -13.10
N HIS A 50 -10.48 -6.28 -12.82
CA HIS A 50 -10.63 -7.35 -13.82
C HIS A 50 -11.22 -8.61 -13.17
N PHE A 51 -12.47 -8.53 -12.74
CA PHE A 51 -13.36 -9.65 -12.95
C PHE A 51 -14.72 -9.09 -13.36
N ARG A 52 -14.76 -8.64 -14.63
CA ARG A 52 -16.04 -8.48 -15.31
C ARG A 52 -16.75 -9.81 -15.19
N GLN A 53 -17.96 -9.71 -14.68
CA GLN A 53 -19.04 -10.63 -14.93
C GLN A 53 -19.26 -10.67 -16.44
N GLU A 54 -18.45 -11.45 -17.15
CA GLU A 54 -18.71 -11.81 -18.52
C GLU A 54 -19.67 -12.99 -18.47
N GLU A 55 -20.92 -12.73 -18.84
CA GLU A 55 -21.78 -13.70 -19.49
C GLU A 55 -20.99 -14.34 -20.64
N ILE A 56 -20.34 -15.46 -20.36
CA ILE A 56 -19.82 -16.34 -21.39
C ILE A 56 -20.45 -17.70 -21.14
N GLU A 57 -21.36 -18.03 -22.04
CA GLU A 57 -21.89 -19.35 -22.29
C GLU A 57 -20.79 -20.42 -22.16
N GLY A 58 -21.03 -21.41 -21.31
CA GLY A 58 -20.45 -22.74 -21.51
C GLY A 58 -19.02 -23.01 -21.01
N LYS A 59 -18.61 -22.58 -19.81
CA LYS A 59 -17.40 -23.15 -19.15
C LYS A 59 -17.60 -23.44 -17.65
N HIS A 60 -17.96 -24.71 -17.41
CA HIS A 60 -17.66 -25.54 -16.24
C HIS A 60 -17.39 -24.82 -14.89
N ILE A 61 -18.44 -24.60 -14.11
CA ILE A 61 -18.34 -24.45 -12.66
C ILE A 61 -17.78 -25.80 -12.11
N PRO A 62 -16.63 -25.84 -11.42
CA PRO A 62 -16.13 -27.09 -10.87
C PRO A 62 -17.11 -27.61 -9.83
N ASN A 63 -17.77 -28.73 -10.14
CA ASN A 63 -18.66 -29.43 -9.22
C ASN A 63 -17.85 -29.85 -7.95
N PRO A 64 -18.28 -29.49 -6.72
CA PRO A 64 -17.55 -29.83 -5.49
C PRO A 64 -17.53 -31.33 -5.17
N TYR A 65 -18.26 -32.16 -5.92
CA TYR A 65 -18.44 -33.59 -5.65
C TYR A 65 -17.61 -34.53 -6.55
N MET A 66 -16.60 -34.04 -7.26
CA MET A 66 -15.68 -34.90 -8.02
C MET A 66 -14.53 -35.40 -7.14
N ASN A 67 -14.42 -36.72 -7.00
CA ASN A 67 -13.29 -37.40 -6.36
C ASN A 67 -11.94 -36.90 -6.94
N PRO A 68 -10.96 -36.51 -6.10
CA PRO A 68 -9.66 -36.00 -6.55
C PRO A 68 -8.87 -37.01 -7.40
N GLN A 69 -9.24 -38.29 -7.37
CA GLN A 69 -8.61 -39.37 -8.13
C GLN A 69 -8.97 -39.38 -9.62
N LYS A 70 -10.04 -38.70 -10.07
CA LYS A 70 -10.41 -38.64 -11.49
C LYS A 70 -9.74 -37.49 -12.26
N ARG A 71 -8.88 -36.68 -11.63
CA ARG A 71 -8.09 -35.64 -12.31
C ARG A 71 -6.77 -36.13 -12.91
N LEU A 72 -6.55 -37.44 -12.95
CA LEU A 72 -5.31 -38.01 -13.48
C LEU A 72 -5.55 -38.57 -14.89
N ARG A 73 -5.56 -37.72 -15.93
CA ARG A 73 -5.18 -38.14 -17.30
C ARG A 73 -4.94 -37.05 -18.34
N GLU A 74 -4.50 -35.86 -17.93
CA GLU A 74 -3.71 -35.01 -18.82
C GLU A 74 -2.48 -34.57 -18.00
N GLU A 75 -1.39 -35.31 -18.16
CA GLU A 75 -0.10 -34.97 -17.57
C GLU A 75 0.40 -33.68 -18.24
N ILE A 76 -0.02 -32.53 -17.71
CA ILE A 76 0.76 -31.30 -17.89
C ILE A 76 2.06 -31.57 -17.13
N PRO A 77 3.23 -31.66 -17.80
CA PRO A 77 4.49 -31.88 -17.11
C PRO A 77 4.66 -30.74 -16.11
N LEU A 78 4.68 -31.07 -14.83
CA LEU A 78 5.00 -30.08 -13.81
C LEU A 78 6.42 -29.59 -14.10
N PRO A 79 6.65 -28.26 -14.20
CA PRO A 79 7.97 -27.74 -14.49
C PRO A 79 8.94 -28.27 -13.44
N THR A 80 10.12 -28.65 -13.92
CA THR A 80 11.17 -29.18 -13.05
C THR A 80 11.64 -28.08 -12.10
N LYS A 81 12.09 -28.45 -10.90
CA LYS A 81 12.59 -27.50 -9.91
C LYS A 81 13.60 -26.51 -10.51
N PHE A 82 14.46 -26.99 -11.42
CA PHE A 82 15.47 -26.18 -12.10
C PHE A 82 14.87 -25.10 -13.02
N GLU A 83 13.81 -25.40 -13.77
CA GLU A 83 13.14 -24.43 -14.65
C GLU A 83 12.48 -23.32 -13.83
N ILE A 84 11.87 -23.69 -12.70
CA ILE A 84 11.29 -22.76 -11.74
C ILE A 84 12.37 -21.85 -11.14
N GLU A 85 13.50 -22.40 -10.71
CA GLU A 85 14.61 -21.65 -10.10
C GLU A 85 15.30 -20.71 -11.10
N ALA A 86 15.42 -21.12 -12.38
CA ALA A 86 15.94 -20.29 -13.46
C ALA A 86 15.01 -19.10 -13.78
N GLU A 87 13.69 -19.34 -13.83
CA GLU A 87 12.69 -18.30 -14.07
C GLU A 87 12.61 -17.31 -12.91
N LEU A 88 12.62 -17.79 -11.65
CA LEU A 88 12.68 -16.96 -10.45
C LEU A 88 13.95 -16.11 -10.41
N SER A 89 15.11 -16.67 -10.73
CA SER A 89 16.36 -15.92 -10.76
C SER A 89 16.30 -14.78 -11.78
N LYS A 90 15.73 -15.03 -12.96
CA LYS A 90 15.57 -14.03 -14.03
C LYS A 90 14.60 -12.91 -13.65
N MET A 91 13.48 -13.23 -12.99
CA MET A 91 12.53 -12.22 -12.50
C MET A 91 13.14 -11.36 -11.38
N THR A 92 13.92 -11.99 -10.50
CA THR A 92 14.56 -11.30 -9.37
C THR A 92 15.64 -10.33 -9.84
N THR A 93 16.43 -10.68 -10.86
CA THR A 93 17.47 -9.78 -11.40
C THR A 93 16.87 -8.59 -12.16
N MET A 94 15.80 -8.78 -12.93
CA MET A 94 15.08 -7.67 -13.57
C MET A 94 14.57 -6.66 -12.54
N SER A 95 14.03 -7.13 -11.41
CA SER A 95 13.55 -6.25 -10.34
C SER A 95 14.66 -5.49 -9.62
N ALA A 96 15.86 -6.06 -9.50
CA ALA A 96 16.98 -5.41 -8.83
C ALA A 96 17.55 -4.25 -9.67
N GLU A 97 17.66 -4.43 -10.98
CA GLU A 97 18.19 -3.40 -11.89
C GLU A 97 17.23 -2.21 -12.02
N GLU A 98 15.93 -2.47 -12.16
CA GLU A 98 14.90 -1.42 -12.19
C GLU A 98 14.84 -0.66 -10.85
N SER A 99 14.92 -1.39 -9.73
CA SER A 99 14.99 -0.78 -8.40
C SER A 99 16.26 0.05 -8.21
N ALA A 100 17.41 -0.39 -8.74
CA ALA A 100 18.66 0.35 -8.66
C ALA A 100 18.60 1.64 -9.49
N LYS A 101 17.99 1.58 -10.68
CA LYS A 101 17.79 2.77 -11.53
C LYS A 101 16.88 3.80 -10.86
N PHE A 102 15.75 3.37 -10.29
CA PHE A 102 14.85 4.25 -9.56
C PHE A 102 15.52 4.86 -8.32
N ALA A 103 16.33 4.08 -7.59
CA ALA A 103 17.09 4.59 -6.45
C ALA A 103 18.14 5.64 -6.88
N ALA A 104 18.83 5.42 -8.00
CA ALA A 104 19.78 6.40 -8.54
C ALA A 104 19.09 7.71 -8.95
N GLU A 105 17.91 7.62 -9.57
CA GLU A 105 17.10 8.78 -9.94
C GLU A 105 16.63 9.56 -8.70
N ALA A 106 16.12 8.86 -7.67
CA ALA A 106 15.70 9.49 -6.43
C ALA A 106 16.85 10.17 -5.67
N VAL A 107 18.07 9.63 -5.72
CA VAL A 107 19.27 10.26 -5.13
C VAL A 107 19.66 11.51 -5.92
N ALA A 108 19.66 11.45 -7.25
CA ALA A 108 19.95 12.62 -8.08
C ALA A 108 18.96 13.77 -7.85
N ASP A 109 17.67 13.45 -7.73
CA ASP A 109 16.63 14.45 -7.43
C ASP A 109 16.81 15.06 -6.03
N ALA A 110 17.16 14.25 -5.03
CA ALA A 110 17.42 14.73 -3.67
C ALA A 110 18.66 15.64 -3.62
N GLU A 111 19.73 15.30 -4.34
CA GLU A 111 20.92 16.14 -4.45
C GLU A 111 20.62 17.48 -5.11
N LEU A 112 19.78 17.49 -6.16
CA LEU A 112 19.34 18.72 -6.82
C LEU A 112 18.53 19.61 -5.87
N ALA A 113 17.59 19.04 -5.13
CA ALA A 113 16.80 19.77 -4.14
C ALA A 113 17.66 20.33 -2.99
N MET A 114 18.69 19.60 -2.56
CA MET A 114 19.64 20.08 -1.55
C MET A 114 20.48 21.23 -2.08
N ALA A 115 20.96 21.17 -3.32
CA ALA A 115 21.74 22.23 -3.93
C ALA A 115 20.93 23.54 -4.07
N GLU A 116 19.67 23.46 -4.49
CA GLU A 116 18.77 24.61 -4.60
C GLU A 116 18.50 25.25 -3.22
N ALA A 117 18.27 24.42 -2.19
CA ALA A 117 18.07 24.90 -0.83
C ALA A 117 19.32 25.58 -0.25
N GLU A 118 20.52 25.07 -0.57
CA GLU A 118 21.78 25.69 -0.15
C GLU A 118 21.99 27.04 -0.84
N GLU A 119 21.70 27.15 -2.14
CA GLU A 119 21.81 28.42 -2.87
C GLU A 119 20.87 29.48 -2.31
N ALA A 120 19.61 29.13 -2.06
CA ALA A 120 18.64 30.03 -1.44
C ALA A 120 19.09 30.49 -0.04
N THR A 121 19.73 29.60 0.73
CA THR A 121 20.28 29.95 2.05
C THR A 121 21.43 30.96 1.91
N ARG A 122 22.35 30.75 0.96
CA ARG A 122 23.44 31.71 0.71
C ARG A 122 22.95 33.08 0.27
N GLU A 123 21.90 33.15 -0.54
CA GLU A 123 21.29 34.43 -0.94
C GLU A 123 20.64 35.14 0.24
N ALA A 124 19.93 34.41 1.11
CA ALA A 124 19.34 34.97 2.32
C ALA A 124 20.40 35.51 3.29
N ASP A 125 21.48 34.78 3.52
CA ASP A 125 22.60 35.22 4.38
C ASP A 125 23.26 36.49 3.83
N ALA A 126 23.42 36.59 2.50
CA ALA A 126 23.99 37.78 1.86
C ALA A 126 23.08 39.01 2.02
N ALA A 127 21.75 38.83 1.90
CA ALA A 127 20.78 39.89 2.11
C ALA A 127 20.72 40.36 3.58
N GLU A 128 20.86 39.43 4.54
CA GLU A 128 20.94 39.77 5.97
C GLU A 128 22.19 40.61 6.28
N ALA A 129 23.35 40.20 5.78
CA ALA A 129 24.60 40.94 5.98
C ALA A 129 24.54 42.37 5.42
N ASP A 130 23.90 42.59 4.27
CA ASP A 130 23.73 43.92 3.69
C ASP A 130 22.76 44.79 4.52
N ALA A 131 21.67 44.20 4.99
CA ALA A 131 20.72 44.89 5.88
C ALA A 131 21.36 45.30 7.21
N GLU A 132 22.18 44.43 7.81
CA GLU A 132 22.95 44.75 9.03
C GLU A 132 23.94 45.90 8.80
N ALA A 133 24.65 45.90 7.66
CA ALA A 133 25.57 46.98 7.31
C ALA A 133 24.84 48.33 7.14
N ALA A 134 23.70 48.32 6.44
CA ALA A 134 22.86 49.51 6.28
C ALA A 134 22.32 50.01 7.64
N GLN A 135 21.91 49.11 8.52
CA GLN A 135 21.44 49.44 9.87
C GLN A 135 22.57 50.08 10.71
N ALA A 136 23.76 49.49 10.72
CA ALA A 136 24.91 50.02 11.44
C ALA A 136 25.28 51.44 10.97
N PHE A 137 25.21 51.68 9.65
CA PHE A 137 25.44 53.00 9.08
C PHE A 137 24.37 54.02 9.51
N ALA A 138 23.09 53.63 9.46
CA ALA A 138 21.99 54.47 9.90
C ALA A 138 22.08 54.80 11.40
N GLU A 139 22.44 53.84 12.24
CA GLU A 139 22.63 54.04 13.68
C GLU A 139 23.79 55.00 13.96
N ALA A 140 24.94 54.82 13.29
CA ALA A 140 26.08 55.73 13.41
C ALA A 140 25.73 57.17 12.96
N ALA A 141 24.98 57.33 11.87
CA ALA A 141 24.51 58.64 11.43
C ALA A 141 23.57 59.30 12.46
N MET A 142 22.65 58.54 13.06
CA MET A 142 21.77 59.03 14.12
C MET A 142 22.54 59.44 15.38
N MET A 143 23.53 58.64 15.81
CA MET A 143 24.34 58.98 16.98
C MET A 143 25.12 60.27 16.76
N ASN A 144 25.73 60.46 15.58
CA ASN A 144 26.42 61.70 15.24
C ASN A 144 25.50 62.91 15.20
N TYR A 145 24.31 62.78 14.61
CA TYR A 145 23.31 63.86 14.58
C TYR A 145 22.80 64.24 15.98
N ARG A 146 22.62 63.26 16.86
CA ARG A 146 22.26 63.51 18.28
C ARG A 146 23.38 64.21 19.02
N ASN A 147 24.62 63.79 18.82
CA ASN A 147 25.80 64.39 19.45
C ASN A 147 26.08 65.82 18.96
N SER A 148 25.71 66.17 17.73
CA SER A 148 25.85 67.55 17.23
C SER A 148 24.76 68.51 17.71
N LYS A 149 23.70 68.01 18.37
CA LYS A 149 22.58 68.81 18.88
C LYS A 149 22.59 69.05 20.39
N ASN A 150 23.51 68.40 21.10
CA ASN A 150 23.82 68.67 22.52
C ASN A 150 25.03 69.59 22.62
#